data_AF-A0A0A2VU84-F1
#
_entry.id   AF-A0A0A2VU84-F1
#
_cell.length_a   1.000
_cell.length_b   1.000
_cell.length_c   1.000
_cell.angle_alpha   90.00
_cell.angle_beta   90.00
_cell.angle_gamma   90.00
#
_symmetry.space_group_name_H-M   'P 1'
#
loop_
_entity.id
_entity.type
_entity.pdbx_description
1 polymer ?
#
loop_
_entity_poly.entity_id
_entity_poly.type
_entity_poly.pdbx_seq_one_letter_code
_entity_poly.pdbx_strand_id
1 'polypeptide(L)'
;MSTNESTGNGLRARLEPILPKGRPFGIFHLSTPPTKCAALYSAPPNQRPDRTFCESHFLAVSIKIPDDVGAVSGGEKEKNILVFGVEILLYSTMHTTTLFVSKADSTGYLNLLKLPKGSASPIREVCGAFISHLVETRRRTGKQFIVSLFARAQSQYLFPGSVHNSGKHVLDDRGLVKWWCRVLGPLLETPPRGSLPPWGSVRGYLVVPGLEEYETRAFLPRALLPLWSLTHPLDKISHYTRELDWVPPRCLIPRYPDDPKSRFRDELDEEAAQSGGMRKVGAWQSVKSLDVFWDMMAFRQECSSGRLTGFIWVVFDDVPQDNGMPPAAAAVSTRHHAGQGLGRV
;
A
#
# COMPACT_ATOMS: atom_id res chain seq x y z
N MET A 1 -17.12 19.87 -15.57
CA MET A 1 -17.79 20.14 -14.28
C MET A 1 -16.72 20.19 -13.22
N SER A 2 -16.35 21.39 -12.78
CA SER A 2 -15.32 21.59 -11.76
C SER A 2 -15.94 21.27 -10.40
N THR A 3 -15.59 20.12 -9.82
CA THR A 3 -15.92 19.84 -8.43
C THR A 3 -15.16 20.84 -7.57
N ASN A 4 -15.87 21.73 -6.90
CA ASN A 4 -15.32 22.58 -5.85
C ASN A 4 -14.82 21.67 -4.72
N GLU A 5 -13.55 21.24 -4.79
CA GLU A 5 -12.85 20.71 -3.62
C GLU A 5 -12.89 21.79 -2.53
N SER A 6 -13.31 21.44 -1.32
CA SER A 6 -13.26 22.37 -0.20
C SER A 6 -11.79 22.79 0.01
N THR A 7 -11.56 24.10 0.01
CA THR A 7 -10.23 24.74 0.00
C THR A 7 -9.36 24.40 1.23
N GLY A 8 -9.92 23.75 2.26
CA GLY A 8 -9.19 23.35 3.47
C GLY A 8 -8.75 21.88 3.52
N ASN A 9 -9.47 20.94 2.85
CA ASN A 9 -9.26 19.49 3.02
C ASN A 9 -9.04 18.69 1.72
N GLY A 10 -9.03 19.37 0.55
CA GLY A 10 -8.81 18.73 -0.76
C GLY A 10 -7.39 18.17 -0.95
N LEU A 11 -7.20 17.40 -2.03
CA LEU A 11 -5.89 16.80 -2.33
C LEU A 11 -4.79 17.85 -2.47
N ARG A 12 -5.12 19.00 -3.07
CA ARG A 12 -4.20 20.13 -3.22
C ARG A 12 -3.61 20.61 -1.89
N ALA A 13 -4.46 20.80 -0.87
CA ALA A 13 -4.04 21.29 0.44
C ALA A 13 -3.05 20.34 1.14
N ARG A 14 -3.08 19.05 0.82
CA ARG A 14 -2.14 18.03 1.33
C ARG A 14 -0.82 18.00 0.57
N LEU A 15 -0.87 18.26 -0.73
CA LEU A 15 0.30 18.22 -1.60
C LEU A 15 1.14 19.51 -1.50
N GLU A 16 0.51 20.67 -1.38
CA GLU A 16 1.20 21.97 -1.33
C GLU A 16 2.30 22.07 -0.26
N PRO A 17 2.11 21.65 1.01
CA PRO A 17 3.16 21.77 2.03
C PRO A 17 4.34 20.81 1.86
N ILE A 18 4.15 19.70 1.14
CA ILE A 18 5.21 18.69 0.93
C ILE A 18 5.98 18.91 -0.38
N LEU A 19 5.44 19.68 -1.32
CA LEU A 19 6.10 19.94 -2.59
C LEU A 19 7.24 20.95 -2.43
N PRO A 20 8.34 20.82 -3.19
CA PRO A 20 9.44 21.78 -3.20
C PRO A 20 8.97 23.22 -3.45
N LYS A 21 9.33 24.14 -2.53
CA LYS A 21 8.96 25.57 -2.63
C LYS A 21 9.51 26.22 -3.91
N GLY A 22 8.74 27.14 -4.48
CA GLY A 22 9.15 27.94 -5.64
C GLY A 22 9.19 27.18 -6.97
N ARG A 23 8.62 25.97 -7.04
CA ARG A 23 8.59 25.14 -8.24
C ARG A 23 7.15 24.76 -8.58
N PRO A 24 6.65 25.06 -9.79
CA PRO A 24 5.29 24.70 -10.17
C PRO A 24 5.19 23.20 -10.48
N PHE A 25 4.19 22.55 -9.89
CA PHE A 25 3.79 21.18 -10.19
C PHE A 25 2.38 21.17 -10.76
N GLY A 26 2.16 20.43 -11.84
CA GLY A 26 0.82 20.11 -12.32
C GLY A 26 0.35 18.81 -11.69
N ILE A 27 -0.86 18.81 -11.14
CA ILE A 27 -1.47 17.65 -10.50
C ILE A 27 -2.75 17.29 -11.26
N PHE A 28 -2.80 16.08 -11.80
CA PHE A 28 -3.93 15.57 -12.56
C PHE A 28 -4.46 14.32 -11.87
N HIS A 29 -5.60 14.44 -11.18
CA HIS A 29 -6.31 13.32 -10.57
C HIS A 29 -7.56 13.00 -11.39
N LEU A 30 -7.58 11.81 -11.97
CA LEU A 30 -8.73 11.24 -12.67
C LEU A 30 -9.32 10.10 -11.83
N SER A 31 -10.64 9.99 -11.80
CA SER A 31 -11.31 8.86 -11.17
C SER A 31 -12.54 8.42 -11.93
N THR A 32 -12.89 7.14 -11.84
CA THR A 32 -14.17 6.61 -12.36
C THR A 32 -15.21 6.55 -11.25
N PRO A 33 -16.52 6.60 -11.56
CA PRO A 33 -17.54 6.21 -10.59
C PRO A 33 -17.38 4.71 -10.23
N PRO A 34 -17.86 4.27 -9.04
CA PRO A 34 -17.85 2.86 -8.68
C PRO A 34 -18.70 2.02 -9.64
N THR A 35 -18.12 0.97 -10.19
CA THR A 35 -18.80 0.03 -11.10
C THR A 35 -18.76 -1.37 -10.51
N LYS A 36 -19.81 -2.16 -10.75
CA LYS A 36 -19.86 -3.56 -10.27
C LYS A 36 -18.77 -4.37 -10.97
N CYS A 37 -17.99 -5.12 -10.20
CA CYS A 37 -16.92 -5.98 -10.72
C CYS A 37 -17.00 -7.39 -10.09
N ALA A 38 -16.07 -8.26 -10.47
CA ALA A 38 -15.92 -9.57 -9.84
C ALA A 38 -15.49 -9.43 -8.37
N ALA A 39 -15.84 -10.41 -7.53
CA ALA A 39 -15.42 -10.41 -6.13
C ALA A 39 -13.90 -10.55 -6.01
N LEU A 40 -13.30 -9.77 -5.11
CA LEU A 40 -11.87 -9.88 -4.80
C LEU A 40 -11.52 -11.25 -4.21
N TYR A 41 -12.42 -11.83 -3.42
CA TYR A 41 -12.20 -13.10 -2.76
C TYR A 41 -13.14 -14.14 -3.36
N SER A 42 -12.66 -15.37 -3.47
CA SER A 42 -13.54 -16.49 -3.80
C SER A 42 -14.46 -16.81 -2.64
N ALA A 43 -15.73 -17.08 -2.95
CA ALA A 43 -16.67 -17.53 -1.94
C ALA A 43 -16.27 -18.92 -1.39
N PRO A 44 -16.40 -19.15 -0.07
CA PRO A 44 -16.40 -20.48 0.52
C PRO A 44 -17.52 -21.37 -0.05
N PRO A 45 -17.43 -22.70 0.11
CA PRO A 45 -18.51 -23.60 -0.27
C PRO A 45 -19.85 -23.17 0.34
N ASN A 46 -20.92 -23.27 -0.44
CA ASN A 46 -22.29 -22.86 -0.07
C ASN A 46 -22.50 -21.36 0.21
N GLN A 47 -21.48 -20.52 0.02
CA GLN A 47 -21.61 -19.07 0.12
C GLN A 47 -21.70 -18.41 -1.26
N ARG A 48 -22.24 -17.19 -1.29
CA ARG A 48 -22.27 -16.36 -2.51
C ARG A 48 -21.06 -15.42 -2.50
N PRO A 49 -20.46 -15.12 -3.67
CA PRO A 49 -19.42 -14.11 -3.76
C PRO A 49 -19.92 -12.73 -3.32
N ASP A 50 -19.07 -12.01 -2.62
CA ASP A 50 -19.36 -10.64 -2.18
C ASP A 50 -19.70 -9.74 -3.35
N ARG A 51 -20.80 -8.99 -3.21
CA ARG A 51 -21.10 -7.91 -4.15
C ARG A 51 -20.01 -6.84 -4.03
N THR A 52 -19.19 -6.74 -5.07
CA THR A 52 -18.01 -5.90 -5.09
C THR A 52 -18.14 -4.81 -6.16
N PHE A 53 -17.75 -3.59 -5.80
CA PHE A 53 -17.64 -2.46 -6.71
C PHE A 53 -16.18 -2.02 -6.78
N CYS A 54 -15.74 -1.56 -7.94
CA CYS A 54 -14.40 -1.01 -8.16
C CYS A 54 -14.50 0.40 -8.73
N GLU A 55 -13.71 1.32 -8.18
CA GLU A 55 -13.40 2.62 -8.75
C GLU A 55 -11.90 2.71 -9.06
N SER A 56 -11.54 3.27 -10.20
CA SER A 56 -10.15 3.53 -10.57
C SER A 56 -9.79 4.98 -10.24
N HIS A 57 -8.60 5.18 -9.71
CA HIS A 57 -8.00 6.46 -9.39
C HIS A 57 -6.62 6.53 -10.06
N PHE A 58 -6.41 7.52 -10.92
CA PHE A 58 -5.14 7.76 -11.58
C PHE A 58 -4.64 9.16 -11.24
N LEU A 59 -3.44 9.22 -10.67
CA LEU A 59 -2.76 10.48 -10.40
C LEU A 59 -1.55 10.60 -11.32
N ALA A 60 -1.48 11.68 -12.09
CA ALA A 60 -0.30 12.08 -12.85
C ALA A 60 0.23 13.41 -12.33
N VAL A 61 1.56 13.52 -12.28
CA VAL A 61 2.27 14.71 -11.81
C VAL A 61 3.15 15.23 -12.94
N SER A 62 3.09 16.53 -13.21
CA SER A 62 3.98 17.22 -14.13
C SER A 62 4.83 18.28 -13.44
N ILE A 63 5.92 18.66 -14.09
CA ILE A 63 6.72 19.84 -13.76
C ILE A 63 6.79 20.75 -14.98
N LYS A 64 6.97 22.06 -14.74
CA LYS A 64 7.35 22.99 -15.81
C LYS A 64 8.83 22.78 -16.14
N ILE A 65 9.17 22.64 -17.42
CA ILE A 65 10.56 22.59 -17.85
C ILE A 65 11.21 23.96 -17.59
N PRO A 66 12.34 24.02 -16.86
CA PRO A 66 13.09 25.25 -16.66
C PRO A 66 13.55 25.87 -17.99
N ASP A 67 13.49 27.20 -18.08
CA ASP A 67 13.77 27.95 -19.32
C ASP A 67 15.22 27.75 -19.82
N ASP A 68 16.16 27.41 -18.93
CA ASP A 68 17.58 27.16 -19.23
C ASP A 68 17.85 25.84 -19.96
N VAL A 69 16.89 24.89 -19.97
CA VAL A 69 16.99 23.60 -20.67
C VAL A 69 16.19 23.62 -21.99
N GLY A 70 15.35 24.64 -22.21
CA GLY A 70 14.32 24.71 -23.25
C GLY A 70 14.70 25.44 -24.54
N ALA A 71 15.98 25.71 -24.80
CA ALA A 71 16.45 26.35 -26.04
C ALA A 71 16.46 25.37 -27.23
N VAL A 72 15.30 24.80 -27.57
CA VAL A 72 15.09 24.13 -28.87
C VAL A 72 13.97 24.89 -29.58
N SER A 73 14.38 25.57 -30.64
CA SER A 73 13.64 26.33 -31.64
C SER A 73 12.16 25.96 -31.79
N GLY A 74 11.29 26.92 -31.45
CA GLY A 74 9.89 26.92 -31.86
C GLY A 74 8.91 27.35 -30.76
N GLY A 75 8.46 28.60 -30.84
CA GLY A 75 7.15 29.10 -30.38
C GLY A 75 6.66 28.72 -28.97
N GLU A 76 6.68 29.71 -28.09
CA GLU A 76 5.96 29.85 -26.81
C GLU A 76 4.76 28.90 -26.59
N LYS A 77 4.96 27.87 -25.75
CA LYS A 77 4.06 27.51 -24.63
C LYS A 77 4.91 26.84 -23.56
N GLU A 78 4.69 27.19 -22.30
CA GLU A 78 5.28 26.53 -21.13
C GLU A 78 5.15 25.00 -21.29
N LYS A 79 6.27 24.31 -21.55
CA LYS A 79 6.24 22.86 -21.76
C LYS A 79 6.20 22.18 -20.39
N ASN A 80 5.01 21.69 -20.02
CA ASN A 80 4.85 20.80 -18.87
C ASN A 80 5.22 19.37 -19.28
N ILE A 81 5.98 18.68 -18.43
CA ILE A 81 6.37 17.29 -18.66
C ILE A 81 5.92 16.42 -17.49
N LEU A 82 5.31 15.27 -17.80
CA LEU A 82 4.93 14.28 -16.80
C LEU A 82 6.18 13.67 -16.17
N VAL A 83 6.21 13.60 -14.84
CA VAL A 83 7.33 13.06 -14.06
C VAL A 83 6.98 11.79 -13.30
N PHE A 84 5.70 11.62 -12.96
CA PHE A 84 5.21 10.50 -12.16
C PHE A 84 3.75 10.17 -12.49
N GLY A 85 3.41 8.89 -12.38
CA GLY A 85 2.06 8.38 -12.48
C GLY A 85 1.83 7.27 -11.46
N VAL A 86 0.63 7.21 -10.88
CA VAL A 86 0.19 6.09 -10.03
C VAL A 86 -1.27 5.76 -10.30
N GLU A 87 -1.56 4.48 -10.49
CA GLU A 87 -2.88 3.89 -10.64
C GLU A 87 -3.25 3.15 -9.35
N ILE A 88 -4.41 3.47 -8.80
CA ILE A 88 -4.98 2.88 -7.59
C ILE A 88 -6.38 2.38 -7.91
N LEU A 89 -6.68 1.15 -7.51
CA LEU A 89 -8.00 0.55 -7.62
C LEU A 89 -8.61 0.44 -6.23
N LEU A 90 -9.80 0.98 -6.05
CA LEU A 90 -10.54 0.97 -4.79
C LEU A 90 -11.72 0.04 -4.90
N TYR A 91 -11.66 -1.07 -4.16
CA TYR A 91 -12.68 -2.08 -4.09
C TYR A 91 -13.54 -1.87 -2.85
N SER A 92 -14.85 -1.93 -3.00
CA SER A 92 -15.79 -1.81 -1.89
C SER A 92 -16.77 -2.98 -1.87
N THR A 93 -16.86 -3.63 -0.71
CA THR A 93 -17.91 -4.59 -0.37
C THR A 93 -18.76 -4.05 0.78
N MET A 94 -19.75 -4.82 1.25
CA MET A 94 -20.49 -4.47 2.47
C MET A 94 -19.64 -4.58 3.76
N HIS A 95 -18.49 -5.26 3.71
CA HIS A 95 -17.62 -5.53 4.86
C HIS A 95 -16.39 -4.63 4.91
N THR A 96 -15.73 -4.40 3.76
CA THR A 96 -14.41 -3.74 3.71
C THR A 96 -14.26 -2.79 2.53
N THR A 97 -13.39 -1.78 2.69
CA THR A 97 -12.84 -0.99 1.59
C THR A 97 -11.37 -1.38 1.39
N THR A 98 -10.98 -1.70 0.16
CA THR A 98 -9.62 -2.11 -0.17
C THR A 98 -9.02 -1.23 -1.25
N LEU A 99 -7.96 -0.50 -0.92
CA LEU A 99 -7.13 0.26 -1.83
C LEU A 99 -5.98 -0.63 -2.33
N PHE A 100 -5.97 -0.94 -3.61
CA PHE A 100 -4.89 -1.67 -4.26
C PHE A 100 -4.06 -0.72 -5.13
N VAL A 101 -2.76 -0.63 -4.87
CA VAL A 101 -1.86 0.11 -5.77
C VAL A 101 -1.51 -0.81 -6.94
N SER A 102 -2.07 -0.50 -8.11
CA SER A 102 -1.94 -1.30 -9.34
C SER A 102 -0.61 -1.02 -10.03
N LYS A 103 -0.32 0.26 -10.28
CA LYS A 103 0.87 0.67 -11.04
C LYS A 103 1.44 1.95 -10.44
N ALA A 104 2.76 2.08 -10.42
CA ALA A 104 3.44 3.34 -10.16
C ALA A 104 4.69 3.41 -11.02
N ASP A 105 4.91 4.54 -11.68
CA ASP A 105 6.07 4.72 -12.56
C ASP A 105 6.50 6.18 -12.60
N SER A 106 7.75 6.39 -13.01
CA SER A 106 8.31 7.73 -13.24
C SER A 106 8.94 7.81 -14.62
N THR A 107 9.06 9.02 -15.16
CA THR A 107 9.66 9.24 -16.48
C THR A 107 11.16 9.52 -16.44
N GLY A 108 11.71 9.81 -15.25
CA GLY A 108 13.10 10.22 -15.07
C GLY A 108 13.37 11.72 -15.25
N TYR A 109 12.38 12.52 -15.65
CA TYR A 109 12.55 13.96 -15.88
C TYR A 109 12.51 14.82 -14.61
N LEU A 110 12.32 14.23 -13.43
CA LEU A 110 12.36 14.97 -12.17
C LEU A 110 13.74 15.57 -11.90
N ASN A 111 14.80 14.99 -12.48
CA ASN A 111 16.16 15.51 -12.42
C ASN A 111 16.30 16.94 -13.02
N LEU A 112 15.41 17.33 -13.93
CA LEU A 112 15.37 18.67 -14.53
C LEU A 112 15.10 19.76 -13.49
N LEU A 113 14.49 19.40 -12.35
CA LEU A 113 14.36 20.35 -11.25
C LEU A 113 15.73 20.70 -10.64
N LYS A 114 16.79 19.91 -10.76
CA LYS A 114 18.07 20.20 -10.06
C LYS A 114 17.85 20.43 -8.55
N LEU A 115 17.09 19.54 -7.92
CA LEU A 115 16.86 19.59 -6.47
C LEU A 115 18.19 19.37 -5.72
N PRO A 116 18.39 20.00 -4.55
CA PRO A 116 19.60 19.80 -3.75
C PRO A 116 19.84 18.31 -3.44
N LYS A 117 21.10 17.87 -3.43
CA LYS A 117 21.45 16.51 -3.05
C LYS A 117 20.95 16.22 -1.63
N GLY A 118 20.29 15.07 -1.44
CA GLY A 118 19.72 14.68 -0.15
C GLY A 118 18.29 15.21 0.11
N SER A 119 17.69 15.97 -0.82
CA SER A 119 16.27 16.31 -0.73
C SER A 119 15.40 15.04 -0.69
N ALA A 120 14.35 15.06 0.12
CA ALA A 120 13.36 13.99 0.10
C ALA A 120 12.77 13.81 -1.30
N SER A 121 12.47 12.57 -1.69
CA SER A 121 11.92 12.27 -3.01
C SER A 121 10.50 12.84 -3.14
N PRO A 122 10.26 13.85 -4.00
CA PRO A 122 8.93 14.44 -4.15
C PRO A 122 7.89 13.40 -4.58
N ILE A 123 8.29 12.46 -5.44
CA ILE A 123 7.43 11.38 -5.92
C ILE A 123 6.95 10.50 -4.75
N ARG A 124 7.84 10.16 -3.82
CA ARG A 124 7.50 9.37 -2.63
C ARG A 124 6.47 10.10 -1.77
N GLU A 125 6.68 11.38 -1.53
CA GLU A 125 5.81 12.19 -0.67
C GLU A 125 4.44 12.40 -1.32
N VAL A 126 4.40 12.73 -2.61
CA VAL A 126 3.14 12.85 -3.36
C VAL A 126 2.37 11.54 -3.37
N CYS A 127 3.04 10.40 -3.59
CA CYS A 127 2.40 9.10 -3.56
C CYS A 127 1.81 8.78 -2.17
N GLY A 128 2.58 8.99 -1.10
CA GLY A 128 2.10 8.78 0.28
C GLY A 128 0.93 9.69 0.65
N ALA A 129 1.00 10.97 0.28
CA ALA A 129 -0.08 11.93 0.50
C ALA A 129 -1.35 11.60 -0.29
N PHE A 130 -1.22 11.10 -1.53
CA PHE A 130 -2.36 10.67 -2.32
C PHE A 130 -3.04 9.43 -1.73
N ILE A 131 -2.27 8.42 -1.31
CA ILE A 131 -2.84 7.25 -0.62
C ILE A 131 -3.51 7.68 0.68
N SER A 132 -2.86 8.54 1.48
CA SER A 132 -3.43 9.10 2.71
C SER A 132 -4.77 9.83 2.46
N HIS A 133 -4.83 10.65 1.41
CA HIS A 133 -6.05 11.34 0.99
C HIS A 133 -7.17 10.35 0.64
N LEU A 134 -6.87 9.29 -0.12
CA LEU A 134 -7.87 8.27 -0.48
C LEU A 134 -8.32 7.46 0.73
N VAL A 135 -7.41 7.08 1.64
CA VAL A 135 -7.76 6.41 2.90
C VAL A 135 -8.73 7.26 3.71
N GLU A 136 -8.50 8.56 3.82
CA GLU A 136 -9.36 9.45 4.58
C GLU A 136 -10.72 9.67 3.91
N THR A 137 -10.73 9.99 2.62
CA THR A 137 -11.94 10.36 1.87
C THR A 137 -12.84 9.18 1.53
N ARG A 138 -12.28 7.96 1.48
CA ARG A 138 -13.01 6.72 1.18
C ARG A 138 -13.24 5.84 2.39
N ARG A 139 -12.83 6.29 3.58
CA ARG A 139 -13.19 5.64 4.84
C ARG A 139 -14.70 5.58 4.98
N ARG A 140 -15.20 4.43 5.47
CA ARG A 140 -16.61 4.22 5.78
C ARG A 140 -16.75 3.85 7.24
N THR A 141 -17.79 4.37 7.89
CA THR A 141 -18.05 4.14 9.31
C THR A 141 -18.25 2.66 9.62
N GLY A 142 -17.49 2.14 10.59
CA GLY A 142 -17.60 0.76 11.07
C GLY A 142 -17.10 -0.27 10.05
N LYS A 143 -16.19 0.11 9.13
CA LYS A 143 -15.68 -0.76 8.06
C LYS A 143 -14.16 -0.73 8.03
N GLN A 144 -13.56 -1.91 7.98
CA GLN A 144 -12.12 -2.06 7.83
C GLN A 144 -11.66 -1.46 6.50
N PHE A 145 -10.54 -0.74 6.54
CA PHE A 145 -9.87 -0.21 5.36
C PHE A 145 -8.53 -0.91 5.17
N ILE A 146 -8.24 -1.38 3.97
CA ILE A 146 -7.03 -2.15 3.67
C ILE A 146 -6.30 -1.43 2.53
N VAL A 147 -5.06 -1.02 2.75
CA VAL A 147 -4.14 -0.68 1.66
C VAL A 147 -3.34 -1.93 1.34
N SER A 148 -3.24 -2.29 0.06
CA SER A 148 -2.60 -3.52 -0.42
C SER A 148 -1.79 -3.22 -1.68
N LEU A 149 -0.59 -3.79 -1.79
CA LEU A 149 0.22 -3.73 -3.00
C LEU A 149 1.23 -4.88 -3.06
N PHE A 150 1.83 -5.09 -4.22
CA PHE A 150 3.05 -5.88 -4.35
C PHE A 150 4.15 -5.00 -4.97
N ALA A 151 5.39 -5.21 -4.52
CA ALA A 151 6.56 -4.45 -4.91
C ALA A 151 7.52 -5.38 -5.65
N ARG A 152 7.59 -5.20 -6.98
CA ARG A 152 8.50 -5.90 -7.89
C ARG A 152 9.08 -4.88 -8.87
N ALA A 153 10.38 -4.92 -9.13
CA ALA A 153 11.00 -4.00 -10.06
C ALA A 153 10.71 -4.42 -11.52
N GLN A 154 10.31 -3.45 -12.32
CA GLN A 154 10.28 -3.55 -13.78
C GLN A 154 10.82 -2.25 -14.37
N SER A 155 11.30 -2.31 -15.62
CA SER A 155 11.89 -1.16 -16.30
C SER A 155 10.88 -0.05 -16.60
N GLN A 156 9.62 -0.41 -16.83
CA GLN A 156 8.52 0.50 -17.11
C GLN A 156 7.17 -0.16 -16.83
N TYR A 157 6.22 0.64 -16.33
CA TYR A 157 4.83 0.23 -16.08
C TYR A 157 3.84 1.15 -16.81
N LEU A 158 4.02 2.48 -16.71
CA LEU A 158 3.08 3.47 -17.25
C LEU A 158 3.65 4.28 -18.40
N PHE A 159 4.99 4.42 -18.48
CA PHE A 159 5.64 5.30 -19.46
C PHE A 159 6.53 4.50 -20.41
N PRO A 160 5.99 3.99 -21.54
CA PRO A 160 6.78 3.30 -22.56
C PRO A 160 7.96 4.14 -23.04
N GLY A 161 9.14 3.52 -23.14
CA GLY A 161 10.37 4.17 -23.61
C GLY A 161 11.09 5.00 -22.53
N SER A 162 10.47 5.22 -21.36
CA SER A 162 11.12 5.96 -20.26
C SER A 162 12.37 5.27 -19.71
N VAL A 163 12.51 3.94 -19.91
CA VAL A 163 13.73 3.19 -19.57
C VAL A 163 14.98 3.69 -20.31
N HIS A 164 14.82 4.29 -21.49
CA HIS A 164 15.93 4.83 -22.27
C HIS A 164 16.37 6.22 -21.79
N ASN A 165 15.61 6.86 -20.89
CA ASN A 165 16.02 8.12 -20.29
C ASN A 165 17.06 7.87 -19.20
N SER A 166 18.29 8.37 -19.40
CA SER A 166 19.37 8.28 -18.40
C SER A 166 19.06 8.98 -17.07
N GLY A 167 18.09 9.90 -17.06
CA GLY A 167 17.56 10.50 -15.83
C GLY A 167 16.67 9.57 -15.01
N LYS A 168 16.19 8.45 -15.58
CA LYS A 168 15.34 7.50 -14.87
C LYS A 168 16.18 6.56 -14.02
N HIS A 169 16.03 6.67 -12.71
CA HIS A 169 16.63 5.74 -11.77
C HIS A 169 15.63 4.62 -11.41
N VAL A 170 15.83 3.43 -11.97
CA VAL A 170 15.03 2.24 -11.66
C VAL A 170 15.61 1.56 -10.43
N LEU A 171 14.78 1.37 -9.40
CA LEU A 171 15.16 0.62 -8.20
C LEU A 171 15.22 -0.88 -8.50
N ASP A 172 16.12 -1.59 -7.83
CA ASP A 172 16.10 -3.06 -7.79
C ASP A 172 14.92 -3.56 -6.94
N ASP A 173 14.64 -4.87 -7.00
CA ASP A 173 13.53 -5.48 -6.26
C ASP A 173 13.59 -5.13 -4.76
N ARG A 174 14.79 -5.22 -4.14
CA ARG A 174 14.97 -4.92 -2.71
C ARG A 174 14.77 -3.44 -2.40
N GLY A 175 15.31 -2.55 -3.22
CA GLY A 175 15.16 -1.11 -3.10
C GLY A 175 13.71 -0.67 -3.25
N LEU A 176 12.95 -1.30 -4.14
CA LEU A 176 11.53 -0.98 -4.36
C LEU A 176 10.67 -1.40 -3.17
N VAL A 177 10.90 -2.57 -2.57
CA VAL A 177 10.21 -2.97 -1.32
C VAL A 177 10.48 -1.95 -0.21
N LYS A 178 11.74 -1.56 0.00
CA LYS A 178 12.12 -0.51 0.97
C LYS A 178 11.42 0.82 0.67
N TRP A 179 11.33 1.18 -0.60
CA TRP A 179 10.70 2.43 -1.02
C TRP A 179 9.22 2.44 -0.68
N TRP A 180 8.48 1.37 -0.96
CA TRP A 180 7.06 1.25 -0.61
C TRP A 180 6.81 1.23 0.90
N CYS A 181 7.63 0.53 1.68
CA CYS A 181 7.54 0.57 3.15
C CYS A 181 7.73 2.00 3.69
N ARG A 182 8.57 2.83 3.04
CA ARG A 182 8.74 4.25 3.38
C ARG A 182 7.61 5.15 2.90
N VAL A 183 6.95 4.82 1.78
CA VAL A 183 5.74 5.52 1.31
C VAL A 183 4.59 5.30 2.28
N LEU A 184 4.44 4.07 2.77
CA LEU A 184 3.35 3.67 3.66
C LEU A 184 3.62 3.98 5.14
N GLY A 185 4.87 4.21 5.54
CA GLY A 185 5.25 4.51 6.92
C GLY A 185 4.44 5.62 7.59
N PRO A 186 4.25 6.80 6.96
CA PRO A 186 3.44 7.88 7.53
C PRO A 186 1.98 7.50 7.82
N LEU A 187 1.41 6.53 7.10
CA LEU A 187 0.05 6.05 7.35
C LEU A 187 -0.05 5.28 8.68
N LEU A 188 1.07 4.71 9.14
CA LEU A 188 1.17 3.99 10.41
C LEU A 188 1.45 4.94 11.57
N GLU A 189 2.39 5.89 11.39
CA GLU A 189 2.78 6.85 12.44
C GLU A 189 1.69 7.88 12.73
N THR A 190 1.12 8.43 11.66
CA THR A 190 0.09 9.47 11.71
C THR A 190 -1.07 9.06 10.82
N PRO A 191 -1.90 8.09 11.27
CA PRO A 191 -3.04 7.63 10.50
C PRO A 191 -3.95 8.79 10.08
N PRO A 192 -4.47 8.79 8.84
CA PRO A 192 -5.32 9.89 8.37
C PRO A 192 -6.53 10.07 9.28
N ARG A 193 -6.72 11.30 9.74
CA ARG A 193 -7.83 11.71 10.61
C ARG A 193 -8.82 12.50 9.78
N GLY A 194 -10.02 11.95 9.61
CA GLY A 194 -11.12 12.62 8.91
C GLY A 194 -12.20 13.08 9.89
N SER A 195 -13.44 13.17 9.40
CA SER A 195 -14.63 13.46 10.22
C SER A 195 -15.07 12.29 11.10
N LEU A 196 -14.53 11.09 10.87
CA LEU A 196 -14.87 9.87 11.60
C LEU A 196 -13.98 9.69 12.84
N PRO A 197 -14.42 8.89 13.84
CA PRO A 197 -13.62 8.57 15.02
C PRO A 197 -12.22 8.07 14.66
N PRO A 198 -11.21 8.21 15.54
CA PRO A 198 -9.89 7.63 15.31
C PRO A 198 -9.98 6.13 15.00
N TRP A 199 -9.02 5.62 14.23
CA TRP A 199 -8.89 4.18 14.00
C TRP A 199 -8.65 3.46 15.33
N GLY A 200 -9.31 2.32 15.51
CA GLY A 200 -9.11 1.46 16.68
C GLY A 200 -7.73 0.80 16.66
N SER A 201 -7.25 0.41 15.48
CA SER A 201 -5.85 0.02 15.29
C SER A 201 -5.39 0.21 13.85
N VAL A 202 -4.08 0.43 13.67
CA VAL A 202 -3.44 0.50 12.36
C VAL A 202 -2.16 -0.33 12.41
N ARG A 203 -2.01 -1.26 11.46
CA ARG A 203 -0.85 -2.16 11.43
C ARG A 203 -0.39 -2.43 10.01
N GLY A 204 0.93 -2.36 9.81
CA GLY A 204 1.60 -2.75 8.57
C GLY A 204 1.92 -4.24 8.57
N TYR A 205 1.87 -4.86 7.40
CA TYR A 205 2.19 -6.27 7.19
C TYR A 205 3.08 -6.40 5.96
N LEU A 206 4.14 -7.21 6.06
CA LEU A 206 5.09 -7.44 4.98
C LEU A 206 5.43 -8.93 4.89
N VAL A 207 5.28 -9.49 3.70
CA VAL A 207 5.79 -10.83 3.35
C VAL A 207 6.71 -10.69 2.15
N VAL A 208 7.90 -11.28 2.24
CA VAL A 208 8.82 -11.43 1.12
C VAL A 208 9.13 -12.92 0.98
N PRO A 209 8.45 -13.64 0.05
CA PRO A 209 8.60 -15.09 -0.05
C PRO A 209 10.06 -15.49 -0.27
N GLY A 210 10.49 -16.52 0.45
CA GLY A 210 11.87 -17.02 0.41
C GLY A 210 12.85 -16.29 1.32
N LEU A 211 12.42 -15.28 2.08
CA LEU A 211 13.21 -14.66 3.13
C LEU A 211 12.65 -14.95 4.52
N GLU A 212 13.54 -15.15 5.47
CA GLU A 212 13.20 -15.31 6.87
C GLU A 212 12.80 -13.97 7.52
N GLU A 213 12.19 -14.05 8.71
CA GLU A 213 11.75 -12.84 9.43
C GLU A 213 12.91 -11.87 9.69
N TYR A 214 14.06 -12.38 10.12
CA TYR A 214 15.25 -11.58 10.41
C TYR A 214 15.73 -10.78 9.18
N GLU A 215 15.74 -11.39 8.01
CA GLU A 215 16.13 -10.73 6.76
C GLU A 215 15.08 -9.72 6.31
N THR A 216 13.80 -10.06 6.51
CA THR A 216 12.66 -9.21 6.15
C THR A 216 12.62 -7.91 6.98
N ARG A 217 13.12 -7.93 8.22
CA ARG A 217 13.28 -6.72 9.05
C ARG A 217 14.13 -5.64 8.37
N ALA A 218 15.09 -6.02 7.52
CA ALA A 218 15.98 -5.08 6.85
C ALA A 218 15.29 -4.18 5.81
N PHE A 219 14.05 -4.50 5.40
CA PHE A 219 13.26 -3.65 4.49
C PHE A 219 12.54 -2.51 5.20
N LEU A 220 12.37 -2.61 6.52
CA LEU A 220 11.56 -1.69 7.30
C LEU A 220 12.42 -0.61 7.98
N PRO A 221 11.91 0.63 8.11
CA PRO A 221 12.55 1.63 8.96
C PRO A 221 12.55 1.19 10.42
N ARG A 222 13.71 1.27 11.10
CA ARG A 222 13.87 0.80 12.49
C ARG A 222 12.86 1.41 13.46
N ALA A 223 12.57 2.70 13.32
CA ALA A 223 11.60 3.41 14.16
C ALA A 223 10.16 2.88 14.01
N LEU A 224 9.85 2.29 12.85
CA LEU A 224 8.52 1.77 12.54
C LEU A 224 8.34 0.30 12.87
N LEU A 225 9.41 -0.46 13.14
CA LEU A 225 9.34 -1.91 13.33
C LEU A 225 8.20 -2.38 14.24
N PRO A 226 7.89 -1.73 15.39
CA PRO A 226 6.78 -2.14 16.25
C PRO A 226 5.38 -2.03 15.61
N LEU A 227 5.23 -1.20 14.57
CA LEU A 227 3.97 -1.00 13.83
C LEU A 227 3.81 -1.99 12.67
N TRP A 228 4.84 -2.80 12.39
CA TRP A 228 4.83 -3.80 11.34
C TRP A 228 4.77 -5.22 11.92
N SER A 229 4.11 -6.12 11.20
CA SER A 229 4.17 -7.55 11.42
C SER A 229 4.73 -8.23 10.17
N LEU A 230 5.70 -9.12 10.35
CA LEU A 230 6.40 -9.79 9.26
C LEU A 230 5.71 -11.10 8.89
N THR A 231 4.43 -10.96 8.55
CA THR A 231 3.52 -12.02 8.15
C THR A 231 2.39 -11.38 7.34
N HIS A 232 1.47 -12.18 6.81
CA HIS A 232 0.30 -11.68 6.09
C HIS A 232 -0.91 -11.49 7.02
N PRO A 233 -1.85 -10.59 6.69
CA PRO A 233 -3.06 -10.40 7.48
C PRO A 233 -4.29 -11.13 6.91
N LEU A 234 -4.12 -12.03 5.92
CA LEU A 234 -5.21 -12.60 5.11
C LEU A 234 -6.37 -13.19 5.95
N ASP A 235 -6.08 -13.92 7.03
CA ASP A 235 -7.12 -14.43 7.94
C ASP A 235 -7.84 -13.31 8.70
N LYS A 236 -7.11 -12.25 9.08
CA LYS A 236 -7.63 -11.12 9.88
C LYS A 236 -8.51 -10.17 9.06
N ILE A 237 -8.22 -10.03 7.77
CA ILE A 237 -8.93 -9.09 6.89
C ILE A 237 -10.20 -9.70 6.27
N SER A 238 -10.29 -11.03 6.23
CA SER A 238 -11.46 -11.72 5.72
C SER A 238 -12.64 -11.61 6.69
N HIS A 239 -13.85 -11.37 6.17
CA HIS A 239 -15.06 -11.48 7.00
C HIS A 239 -15.47 -12.94 7.20
N TYR A 240 -15.16 -13.82 6.24
CA TYR A 240 -15.49 -15.24 6.32
C TYR A 240 -14.87 -15.92 7.55
N THR A 241 -13.67 -15.53 7.99
CA THR A 241 -13.00 -16.09 9.18
C THR A 241 -13.64 -15.63 10.50
N ARG A 242 -14.48 -14.60 10.47
CA ARG A 242 -15.28 -14.16 11.61
C ARG A 242 -16.64 -14.85 11.68
N GLU A 243 -17.08 -15.41 10.55
CA GLU A 243 -18.42 -15.96 10.36
C GLU A 243 -18.43 -17.50 10.26
N LEU A 244 -17.31 -18.10 9.88
CA LEU A 244 -17.15 -19.54 9.65
C LEU A 244 -15.99 -20.10 10.49
N ASP A 245 -16.17 -21.31 11.00
CA ASP A 245 -15.14 -22.02 11.79
C ASP A 245 -13.90 -22.34 10.96
N TRP A 246 -14.08 -22.56 9.67
CA TRP A 246 -12.99 -22.87 8.75
C TRP A 246 -13.23 -22.29 7.36
N VAL A 247 -12.19 -21.67 6.80
CA VAL A 247 -12.22 -21.04 5.49
C VAL A 247 -11.08 -21.61 4.63
N PRO A 248 -11.36 -22.14 3.42
CA PRO A 248 -10.30 -22.61 2.53
C PRO A 248 -9.32 -21.50 2.16
N PRO A 249 -8.00 -21.76 2.07
CA PRO A 249 -6.98 -20.74 1.73
C PRO A 249 -7.29 -19.94 0.46
N ARG A 250 -7.85 -20.58 -0.58
CA ARG A 250 -8.26 -19.91 -1.83
C ARG A 250 -9.28 -18.79 -1.65
N CYS A 251 -10.06 -18.83 -0.57
CA CYS A 251 -11.06 -17.82 -0.25
C CYS A 251 -10.45 -16.61 0.50
N LEU A 252 -9.19 -16.71 0.94
CA LEU A 252 -8.51 -15.69 1.73
C LEU A 252 -7.50 -14.89 0.92
N ILE A 253 -7.18 -15.32 -0.31
CA ILE A 253 -6.21 -14.65 -1.19
C ILE A 253 -6.96 -13.79 -2.21
N PRO A 254 -6.78 -12.46 -2.21
CA PRO A 254 -7.49 -11.57 -3.12
C PRO A 254 -7.06 -11.74 -4.58
N ARG A 255 -7.96 -11.45 -5.54
CA ARG A 255 -7.71 -11.39 -6.99
C ARG A 255 -7.46 -9.94 -7.42
N TYR A 256 -6.19 -9.57 -7.51
CA TYR A 256 -5.77 -8.28 -8.07
C TYR A 256 -5.21 -8.45 -9.48
N PRO A 257 -5.33 -7.42 -10.35
CA PRO A 257 -4.75 -7.46 -11.68
C PRO A 257 -3.22 -7.50 -11.62
N ASP A 258 -2.62 -8.25 -12.55
CA ASP A 258 -1.17 -8.37 -12.76
C ASP A 258 -0.35 -8.81 -11.51
N ASP A 259 -1.02 -9.40 -10.52
CA ASP A 259 -0.43 -9.74 -9.24
C ASP A 259 0.10 -11.19 -9.21
N PRO A 260 1.38 -11.43 -8.87
CA PRO A 260 1.95 -12.76 -8.80
C PRO A 260 1.19 -13.73 -7.89
N LYS A 261 0.66 -13.25 -6.74
CA LYS A 261 -0.10 -14.13 -5.83
C LYS A 261 -1.47 -14.49 -6.40
N SER A 262 -2.05 -13.59 -7.20
CA SER A 262 -3.32 -13.87 -7.90
C SER A 262 -3.10 -14.89 -9.00
N ARG A 263 -2.01 -14.76 -9.77
CA ARG A 263 -1.63 -15.71 -10.81
C ARG A 263 -1.39 -17.11 -10.24
N PHE A 264 -0.65 -17.23 -9.14
CA PHE A 264 -0.44 -18.53 -8.50
C PHE A 264 -1.73 -19.13 -7.95
N ARG A 265 -2.59 -18.30 -7.33
CA ARG A 265 -3.94 -18.73 -6.90
C ARG A 265 -4.75 -19.29 -8.06
N ASP A 266 -4.72 -18.66 -9.23
CA ASP A 266 -5.45 -19.11 -10.43
C ASP A 266 -4.93 -20.44 -10.96
N GLU A 267 -3.61 -20.65 -11.00
CA GLU A 267 -3.02 -21.94 -11.38
C GLU A 267 -3.44 -23.08 -10.43
N LEU A 268 -3.50 -22.81 -9.11
CA LEU A 268 -3.98 -23.79 -8.12
C LEU A 268 -5.48 -24.07 -8.26
N ASP A 269 -6.28 -23.07 -8.62
CA ASP A 269 -7.71 -23.26 -8.91
C ASP A 269 -7.91 -24.12 -10.18
N GLU A 270 -7.08 -23.94 -11.20
CA GLU A 270 -7.08 -24.75 -12.42
C GLU A 270 -6.68 -26.21 -12.14
N GLU A 271 -5.62 -26.44 -11.35
CA GLU A 271 -5.22 -27.77 -10.85
C GLU A 271 -6.38 -28.44 -10.11
N ALA A 272 -7.02 -27.71 -9.18
CA ALA A 272 -8.14 -28.23 -8.41
C ALA A 272 -9.37 -28.55 -9.26
N ALA A 273 -9.66 -27.75 -10.30
CA ALA A 273 -10.80 -27.96 -11.19
C ALA A 273 -10.69 -29.28 -11.98
N GLN A 274 -9.48 -29.70 -12.34
CA GLN A 274 -9.22 -30.95 -13.07
C GLN A 274 -9.45 -32.21 -12.20
N SER A 275 -9.37 -32.07 -10.87
CA SER A 275 -9.39 -33.19 -9.92
C SER A 275 -10.74 -33.52 -9.30
N GLY A 276 -11.82 -32.81 -9.65
CA GLY A 276 -13.18 -33.03 -9.13
C GLY A 276 -13.40 -32.66 -7.65
N GLY A 277 -12.33 -32.50 -6.84
CA GLY A 277 -12.38 -32.09 -5.42
C GLY A 277 -12.88 -30.66 -5.19
N MET A 278 -12.79 -29.82 -6.22
CA MET A 278 -13.26 -28.43 -6.24
C MET A 278 -14.76 -28.30 -5.86
N ARG A 279 -15.59 -29.29 -6.26
CA ARG A 279 -17.06 -29.23 -6.08
C ARG A 279 -17.55 -29.49 -4.65
N LYS A 280 -16.76 -30.13 -3.78
CA LYS A 280 -17.21 -30.49 -2.41
C LYS A 280 -16.54 -29.70 -1.29
N VAL A 281 -15.24 -29.41 -1.40
CA VAL A 281 -14.46 -28.81 -0.31
C VAL A 281 -13.91 -27.42 -0.68
N GLY A 282 -13.82 -27.11 -1.98
CA GLY A 282 -13.20 -25.86 -2.43
C GLY A 282 -11.75 -25.73 -1.95
N ALA A 283 -11.01 -26.84 -1.92
CA ALA A 283 -9.62 -26.87 -1.48
C ALA A 283 -8.70 -27.25 -2.64
N TRP A 284 -7.49 -26.68 -2.63
CA TRP A 284 -6.44 -27.05 -3.58
C TRP A 284 -5.87 -28.43 -3.26
N GLN A 285 -5.26 -29.07 -4.25
CA GLN A 285 -4.65 -30.39 -4.06
C GLN A 285 -3.30 -30.26 -3.34
N SER A 286 -2.40 -29.45 -3.88
CA SER A 286 -1.03 -29.24 -3.41
C SER A 286 -0.90 -28.32 -2.19
N VAL A 287 -1.76 -27.29 -2.08
CA VAL A 287 -1.69 -26.27 -1.02
C VAL A 287 -2.84 -26.41 -0.01
N LYS A 288 -2.52 -26.64 1.27
CA LYS A 288 -3.53 -26.88 2.32
C LYS A 288 -3.69 -25.74 3.33
N SER A 289 -2.72 -24.85 3.43
CA SER A 289 -2.74 -23.69 4.34
C SER A 289 -2.17 -22.46 3.65
N LEU A 290 -2.35 -21.29 4.27
CA LEU A 290 -1.71 -20.06 3.80
C LEU A 290 -0.18 -20.11 3.97
N ASP A 291 0.33 -20.77 5.01
CA ASP A 291 1.79 -20.96 5.18
C ASP A 291 2.38 -21.73 4.00
N VAL A 292 1.79 -22.86 3.64
CA VAL A 292 2.22 -23.66 2.47
C VAL A 292 2.09 -22.85 1.18
N PHE A 293 1.06 -22.01 1.05
CA PHE A 293 0.91 -21.10 -0.09
C PHE A 293 2.12 -20.16 -0.19
N TRP A 294 2.52 -19.53 0.92
CA TRP A 294 3.64 -18.58 0.93
C TRP A 294 5.00 -19.26 0.77
N ASP A 295 5.18 -20.48 1.28
CA ASP A 295 6.36 -21.30 1.04
C ASP A 295 6.48 -21.63 -0.46
N MET A 296 5.37 -22.06 -1.09
CA MET A 296 5.36 -22.34 -2.52
C MET A 296 5.50 -21.07 -3.38
N MET A 297 5.03 -19.92 -2.89
CA MET A 297 5.24 -18.63 -3.55
C MET A 297 6.72 -18.27 -3.72
N ALA A 298 7.60 -18.76 -2.84
CA ALA A 298 9.05 -18.52 -2.93
C ALA A 298 9.68 -19.17 -4.17
N PHE A 299 9.11 -20.26 -4.68
CA PHE A 299 9.61 -20.98 -5.86
C PHE A 299 9.06 -20.44 -7.18
N ARG A 300 8.21 -19.42 -7.13
CA ARG A 300 7.62 -18.81 -8.32
C ARG A 300 8.63 -17.91 -9.02
N GLN A 301 8.52 -17.77 -10.34
CA GLN A 301 9.47 -17.00 -11.17
C GLN A 301 9.67 -15.56 -10.65
N GLU A 302 8.63 -14.93 -10.10
CA GLU A 302 8.69 -13.56 -9.58
C GLU A 302 9.41 -13.44 -8.23
N CYS A 303 9.69 -14.56 -7.55
CA CYS A 303 10.28 -14.62 -6.22
C CYS A 303 11.57 -15.47 -6.16
N SER A 304 12.00 -16.04 -7.28
CA SER A 304 13.15 -16.94 -7.37
C SER A 304 14.15 -16.48 -8.43
N SER A 305 15.30 -17.16 -8.54
CA SER A 305 16.33 -16.88 -9.56
C SER A 305 16.84 -15.43 -9.53
N GLY A 306 17.09 -14.90 -8.33
CA GLY A 306 17.58 -13.53 -8.11
C GLY A 306 16.49 -12.46 -8.19
N ARG A 307 15.23 -12.83 -8.43
CA ARG A 307 14.07 -11.94 -8.33
C ARG A 307 13.49 -11.98 -6.92
N LEU A 308 12.89 -10.87 -6.51
CA LEU A 308 12.23 -10.73 -5.22
C LEU A 308 10.95 -9.91 -5.39
N THR A 309 9.88 -10.33 -4.71
CA THR A 309 8.62 -9.60 -4.66
C THR A 309 8.20 -9.42 -3.21
N GLY A 310 7.95 -8.18 -2.78
CA GLY A 310 7.39 -7.91 -1.46
C GLY A 310 5.87 -7.69 -1.53
N PHE A 311 5.10 -8.40 -0.72
CA PHE A 311 3.67 -8.21 -0.58
C PHE A 311 3.40 -7.40 0.70
N ILE A 312 2.69 -6.28 0.55
CA ILE A 312 2.56 -5.28 1.60
C ILE A 312 1.10 -4.95 1.84
N TRP A 313 0.71 -4.91 3.11
CA TRP A 313 -0.60 -4.43 3.52
C TRP A 313 -0.48 -3.39 4.63
N VAL A 314 -1.40 -2.44 4.66
CA VAL A 314 -1.69 -1.64 5.85
C VAL A 314 -3.17 -1.81 6.17
N VAL A 315 -3.46 -2.35 7.35
CA VAL A 315 -4.83 -2.64 7.79
C VAL A 315 -5.22 -1.60 8.83
N PHE A 316 -6.35 -0.94 8.58
CA PHE A 316 -6.99 0.00 9.48
C PHE A 316 -8.29 -0.63 9.99
N ASP A 317 -8.35 -0.90 11.29
CA ASP A 317 -9.54 -1.41 11.96
C ASP A 317 -10.23 -0.30 12.74
N ASP A 318 -11.57 -0.26 12.67
CA ASP A 318 -12.38 0.65 13.49
C ASP A 318 -12.54 0.16 14.94
N VAL A 319 -12.39 -1.15 15.17
CA VAL A 319 -12.42 -1.75 16.51
C VAL A 319 -10.98 -1.93 17.00
N PRO A 320 -10.65 -1.51 18.23
CA PRO A 320 -9.35 -1.81 18.82
C PRO A 320 -9.16 -3.33 18.86
N GLN A 321 -8.06 -3.83 18.30
CA GLN A 321 -7.71 -5.23 18.51
C GLN A 321 -7.27 -5.39 19.96
N ASP A 322 -7.86 -6.36 20.67
CA ASP A 322 -7.38 -6.82 21.97
C ASP A 322 -6.05 -7.54 21.74
N ASN A 323 -4.98 -6.75 21.63
CA ASN A 323 -3.64 -7.29 21.56
C ASN A 323 -3.39 -7.86 22.96
N GLY A 324 -3.32 -9.19 23.08
CA GLY A 324 -2.81 -9.91 24.26
C GLY A 324 -1.33 -9.61 24.56
N MET A 325 -0.96 -8.33 24.53
CA MET A 325 0.31 -7.78 24.92
C MET A 325 0.10 -7.19 26.32
N PRO A 326 0.88 -7.61 27.33
CA PRO A 326 0.69 -7.10 28.68
C PRO A 326 0.85 -5.57 28.68
N PRO A 327 0.06 -4.85 29.50
CA PRO A 327 0.11 -3.40 29.54
C PRO A 327 1.55 -2.96 29.81
N ALA A 328 2.04 -2.01 29.00
CA ALA A 328 3.32 -1.38 29.20
C ALA A 328 3.36 -0.91 30.66
N ALA A 329 4.34 -1.43 31.42
CA ALA A 329 4.47 -1.15 32.84
C ALA A 329 4.36 0.37 33.05
N ALA A 330 3.32 0.78 33.77
CA ALA A 330 3.21 2.14 34.25
C ALA A 330 4.51 2.47 34.98
N ALA A 331 5.20 3.52 34.54
CA ALA A 331 6.39 4.01 35.19
C ALA A 331 6.07 4.25 36.67
N VAL A 332 6.58 3.36 37.53
CA VAL A 332 6.55 3.54 38.97
C VAL A 332 7.38 4.79 39.24
N SER A 333 6.70 5.88 39.60
CA SER A 333 7.34 7.09 40.10
C SER A 333 7.92 6.78 41.48
N THR A 334 9.18 6.34 41.51
CA THR A 334 9.98 6.35 42.73
C THR A 334 10.26 7.81 43.09
N ARG A 335 9.43 8.39 43.96
CA ARG A 335 9.76 9.63 44.65
C ARG A 335 10.90 9.34 45.63
N HIS A 336 12.10 9.78 45.27
CA HIS A 336 13.19 9.97 46.20
C HIS A 336 12.77 11.03 47.24
N HIS A 337 12.60 10.62 48.50
CA HIS A 337 12.63 11.55 49.62
C HIS A 337 14.09 11.72 50.05
N ALA A 338 14.73 12.78 49.55
CA ALA A 338 15.93 13.35 50.15
C ALA A 338 15.49 14.47 51.11
N GLY A 339 16.11 14.51 52.28
CA GLY A 339 15.61 15.21 53.45
C GLY A 339 15.85 16.72 53.49
N GLN A 340 15.18 17.33 54.46
CA GLN A 340 15.62 18.55 55.10
C GLN A 340 15.74 18.27 56.60
N GLY A 341 16.94 18.51 57.13
CA GLY A 341 17.20 18.55 58.56
C GLY A 341 16.88 19.92 59.17
N LEU A 342 17.37 20.08 60.40
CA LEU A 342 17.17 21.16 61.39
C LEU A 342 15.89 20.98 62.23
N GLY A 343 15.90 20.84 63.55
CA GLY A 343 16.93 21.01 64.57
C GLY A 343 16.28 21.60 65.85
N ARG A 344 16.77 21.19 67.03
CA ARG A 344 16.44 21.66 68.41
C ARG A 344 15.09 21.15 68.96
N VAL A 345 14.96 20.67 70.19
CA VAL A 345 15.74 20.73 71.46
C VAL A 345 15.74 19.35 72.09
#